data_AF-A0A955TLK0-F1
#
_entry.id   AF-A0A955TLK0-F1
#
_cell.length_a   1.000
_cell.length_b   1.000
_cell.length_c   1.000
_cell.angle_alpha   90.00
_cell.angle_beta   90.00
_cell.angle_gamma   90.00
#
_symmetry.space_group_name_H-M   'P 1'
#
loop_
_entity.id
_entity.type
_entity.pdbx_description
1 polymer ?
#
loop_
_entity_poly.entity_id
_entity_poly.type
_entity_poly.pdbx_seq_one_letter_code
_entity_poly.pdbx_strand_id
1 'polypeptide(L)'
;MSSEQIESMEANQHTDVGTGVLDPPHPLTSASSSEVPKAVSLEGVLAEVEEQAGNLVKTTKQVMASYKKIKEAAKVGDLSKLKKLLEEGKQATLGLGCDFLKAQEHLNFDEASFLAGKAFRQELLTTAQQMGVNIYEHDGYLFSYPVLLKILHKECVVSIDRMRESRLRPSVLVKRLKEVQNKPLRFKPQTFLEMLYTAYSIVVAGRGKHLVGKGTVIPLLELYQLLTLLPWQANEYTRQEFGRDVYLLDKCGAVVSKNGHRANFHASTGVRDANKTLTVIAQGGREKTYYGISFVKA
;
A
#
# COMPACT_ATOMS: atom_id res chain seq x y z
N MET A 1 47.15 -10.89 13.64
CA MET A 1 48.12 -11.96 13.94
C MET A 1 47.74 -12.52 15.29
N SER A 2 47.34 -13.77 15.51
CA SER A 2 47.08 -14.98 14.71
C SER A 2 46.17 -15.84 15.63
N SER A 3 45.16 -16.55 15.12
CA SER A 3 45.19 -18.01 14.85
C SER A 3 45.88 -18.78 15.99
N GLU A 4 45.27 -19.68 16.75
CA GLU A 4 44.60 -20.96 16.42
C GLU A 4 44.99 -21.85 17.61
N GLN A 5 44.10 -22.71 18.13
CA GLN A 5 44.40 -24.12 18.33
C GLN A 5 43.20 -24.88 18.92
N ILE A 6 42.81 -25.88 18.15
CA ILE A 6 41.87 -26.97 18.40
C ILE A 6 42.66 -28.16 18.97
N GLU A 7 41.94 -29.14 19.52
CA GLU A 7 42.32 -30.54 19.77
C GLU A 7 42.73 -30.80 21.24
N SER A 8 41.98 -31.59 22.02
CA SER A 8 41.99 -33.05 21.90
C SER A 8 41.10 -33.74 22.96
N MET A 9 40.64 -34.96 22.60
CA MET A 9 40.44 -36.17 23.44
C MET A 9 39.32 -36.25 24.50
N GLU A 10 38.40 -37.21 24.33
CA GLU A 10 38.31 -38.51 25.07
C GLU A 10 37.03 -39.25 24.64
N ALA A 11 37.12 -40.46 24.06
CA ALA A 11 36.93 -41.79 24.70
C ALA A 11 35.47 -42.03 25.18
N ASN A 12 34.80 -43.17 25.00
CA ASN A 12 35.23 -44.54 24.76
C ASN A 12 34.05 -45.41 24.26
N GLN A 13 34.43 -46.61 23.80
CA GLN A 13 33.70 -47.74 23.22
C GLN A 13 32.54 -48.31 24.06
N HIS A 14 31.58 -49.02 23.41
CA HIS A 14 31.43 -50.50 23.47
C HIS A 14 30.14 -51.00 22.75
N THR A 15 30.29 -51.99 21.84
CA THR A 15 29.49 -53.24 21.61
C THR A 15 27.94 -53.19 21.53
N ASP A 16 27.20 -54.03 20.81
CA ASP A 16 27.47 -55.31 20.17
C ASP A 16 26.37 -55.62 19.12
N VAL A 17 26.72 -56.60 18.29
CA VAL A 17 26.03 -57.44 17.31
C VAL A 17 24.54 -57.76 17.54
N GLY A 18 23.80 -57.96 16.44
CA GLY A 18 22.83 -59.08 16.40
C GLY A 18 21.56 -58.92 15.57
N THR A 19 21.67 -59.15 14.27
CA THR A 19 20.79 -60.01 13.43
C THR A 19 19.25 -60.00 13.63
N GLY A 20 18.54 -59.63 12.55
CA GLY A 20 17.58 -60.56 11.94
C GLY A 20 16.15 -60.07 11.64
N VAL A 21 15.80 -60.12 10.34
CA VAL A 21 14.58 -60.76 9.78
C VAL A 21 13.32 -59.89 9.45
N LEU A 22 12.92 -59.97 8.16
CA LEU A 22 11.59 -59.82 7.50
C LEU A 22 10.95 -58.45 7.17
N ASP A 23 11.06 -58.07 5.87
CA ASP A 23 10.01 -57.74 4.85
C ASP A 23 8.87 -56.68 5.06
N PRO A 24 8.30 -56.11 3.96
CA PRO A 24 7.85 -54.71 3.82
C PRO A 24 6.30 -54.56 3.68
N PRO A 25 5.75 -53.54 2.97
CA PRO A 25 5.70 -52.10 3.21
C PRO A 25 4.25 -51.62 3.52
N HIS A 26 4.02 -50.48 4.19
CA HIS A 26 2.81 -49.66 3.97
C HIS A 26 2.93 -48.23 4.58
N PRO A 27 2.18 -47.24 4.03
CA PRO A 27 2.51 -45.83 4.05
C PRO A 27 1.92 -45.11 5.26
N LEU A 28 2.72 -44.30 5.95
CA LEU A 28 2.19 -43.28 6.84
C LEU A 28 1.80 -42.05 6.03
N THR A 29 0.52 -42.03 5.68
CA THR A 29 -0.23 -40.80 5.49
C THR A 29 -0.23 -40.05 6.82
N SER A 30 0.36 -38.87 6.86
CA SER A 30 -0.02 -37.84 7.83
C SER A 30 -0.04 -36.51 7.12
N ALA A 31 -1.26 -36.14 6.74
CA ALA A 31 -1.65 -34.78 6.46
C ALA A 31 -1.24 -33.90 7.65
N SER A 32 -0.22 -33.07 7.46
CA SER A 32 -0.07 -31.84 8.23
C SER A 32 -0.88 -30.77 7.51
N SER A 33 -2.17 -30.75 7.83
CA SER A 33 -3.03 -29.59 7.68
C SER A 33 -2.33 -28.38 8.29
N SER A 34 -1.78 -27.54 7.43
CA SER A 34 -1.29 -26.22 7.78
C SER A 34 -2.50 -25.37 8.17
N GLU A 35 -2.88 -25.41 9.44
CA GLU A 35 -3.64 -24.32 10.05
C GLU A 35 -2.71 -23.10 10.13
N VAL A 36 -2.70 -22.35 9.04
CA VAL A 36 -2.15 -21.00 9.02
C VAL A 36 -2.99 -20.19 10.00
N PRO A 37 -2.40 -19.55 11.02
CA PRO A 37 -3.15 -18.71 11.95
C PRO A 37 -3.89 -17.66 11.12
N LYS A 38 -5.21 -17.62 11.27
CA LYS A 38 -6.13 -16.72 10.55
C LYS A 38 -5.70 -15.29 10.85
N ALA A 39 -4.81 -14.75 10.01
CA ALA A 39 -4.36 -13.37 10.11
C ALA A 39 -5.62 -12.51 10.07
N VAL A 40 -5.82 -11.69 11.10
CA VAL A 40 -6.91 -10.72 11.16
C VAL A 40 -6.78 -9.86 9.90
N SER A 41 -7.69 -10.07 8.94
CA SER A 41 -7.73 -9.35 7.68
C SER A 41 -8.71 -8.21 7.81
N LEU A 42 -8.34 -7.02 7.34
CA LEU A 42 -9.21 -5.85 7.43
C LEU A 42 -10.49 -6.05 6.63
N GLU A 43 -10.41 -6.71 5.48
CA GLU A 43 -11.57 -7.09 4.67
C GLU A 43 -12.51 -8.01 5.45
N GLY A 44 -11.97 -8.97 6.22
CA GLY A 44 -12.76 -9.86 7.06
C GLY A 44 -13.47 -9.13 8.19
N VAL A 45 -12.75 -8.27 8.92
CA VAL A 45 -13.33 -7.45 9.99
C VAL A 45 -14.43 -6.52 9.45
N LEU A 46 -14.18 -5.86 8.32
CA LEU A 46 -15.17 -4.98 7.71
C LEU A 46 -16.38 -5.75 7.17
N ALA A 47 -16.20 -6.97 6.65
CA ALA A 47 -17.31 -7.82 6.21
C ALA A 47 -18.18 -8.29 7.39
N GLU A 48 -17.56 -8.65 8.52
CA GLU A 48 -18.28 -9.00 9.75
C GLU A 48 -19.07 -7.79 10.28
N VAL A 49 -18.47 -6.60 10.31
CA VAL A 49 -19.16 -5.36 10.70
C VAL A 49 -20.32 -5.04 9.74
N GLU A 50 -20.14 -5.24 8.43
CA GLU A 50 -21.19 -5.04 7.42
C GLU A 50 -22.37 -6.01 7.64
N GLU A 51 -22.10 -7.29 7.93
CA GLU A 51 -23.13 -8.27 8.24
C GLU A 51 -23.89 -7.93 9.53
N GLN A 52 -23.17 -7.56 10.60
CA GLN A 52 -23.77 -7.15 11.87
C GLN A 52 -24.61 -5.88 11.71
N ALA A 53 -24.14 -4.89 10.96
CA ALA A 53 -24.92 -3.70 10.63
C ALA A 53 -26.19 -4.05 9.83
N GLY A 54 -26.08 -4.99 8.88
CA GLY A 54 -27.23 -5.52 8.14
C GLY A 54 -28.26 -6.20 9.06
N ASN A 55 -27.81 -6.97 10.04
CA ASN A 55 -28.68 -7.60 11.04
C ASN A 55 -29.31 -6.55 11.97
N LEU A 56 -28.56 -5.54 12.41
CA LEU A 56 -29.06 -4.42 13.20
C LEU A 56 -30.20 -3.67 12.46
N VAL A 57 -30.07 -3.45 11.15
CA VAL A 57 -31.13 -2.85 10.32
C VAL A 57 -32.39 -3.72 10.32
N LYS A 58 -32.26 -5.06 10.27
CA LYS A 58 -33.42 -5.98 10.35
C LYS A 58 -34.08 -5.92 11.72
N THR A 59 -33.31 -6.00 12.80
CA THR A 59 -33.81 -5.93 14.19
C THR A 59 -34.50 -4.58 14.44
N THR A 60 -33.94 -3.47 13.95
CA THR A 60 -34.54 -2.14 14.04
C THR A 60 -35.88 -2.07 13.32
N LYS A 61 -36.02 -2.68 12.13
CA LYS A 61 -37.31 -2.76 11.41
C LYS A 61 -38.35 -3.54 12.22
N GLN A 62 -37.95 -4.61 12.91
CA GLN A 62 -38.84 -5.41 13.74
C GLN A 62 -39.30 -4.65 15.00
N VAL A 63 -38.39 -3.91 15.63
CA VAL A 63 -38.70 -3.00 16.75
C VAL A 63 -39.63 -1.87 16.29
N MET A 64 -39.39 -1.29 15.11
CA MET A 64 -40.31 -0.29 14.54
C MET A 64 -41.71 -0.87 14.30
N ALA A 65 -41.81 -2.13 13.87
CA ALA A 65 -43.09 -2.81 13.68
C ALA A 65 -43.82 -3.08 15.01
N SER A 66 -43.09 -3.43 16.08
CA SER A 66 -43.69 -3.60 17.42
C SER A 66 -44.22 -2.27 17.97
N TYR A 67 -43.47 -1.18 17.82
CA TYR A 67 -43.95 0.16 18.21
C TYR A 67 -45.19 0.61 17.42
N LYS A 68 -45.30 0.28 16.13
CA LYS A 68 -46.52 0.54 15.35
C LYS A 68 -47.72 -0.23 15.90
N LYS A 69 -47.55 -1.49 16.30
CA LYS A 69 -48.61 -2.30 16.93
C LYS A 69 -49.03 -1.75 18.29
N ILE A 70 -48.08 -1.29 19.10
CA ILE A 70 -48.35 -0.62 20.39
C ILE A 70 -49.20 0.64 20.15
N LYS A 71 -48.83 1.47 19.17
CA LYS A 71 -49.59 2.67 18.81
C LYS A 71 -51.03 2.35 18.39
N GLU A 72 -51.23 1.30 17.60
CA GLU A 72 -52.58 0.91 17.15
C GLU A 72 -53.42 0.31 18.28
N ALA A 73 -52.83 -0.53 19.14
CA ALA A 73 -53.50 -1.05 20.33
C ALA A 73 -53.89 0.08 21.32
N ALA A 74 -53.06 1.11 21.44
CA ALA A 74 -53.37 2.29 22.25
C ALA A 74 -54.54 3.11 21.71
N LYS A 75 -54.73 3.20 20.38
CA LYS A 75 -55.89 3.86 19.77
C LYS A 75 -57.20 3.11 20.05
N VAL A 76 -57.15 1.77 20.05
CA VAL A 76 -58.33 0.91 20.29
C VAL A 76 -58.66 0.81 21.79
N GLY A 77 -57.70 1.08 22.68
CA GLY A 77 -57.91 1.10 24.13
C GLY A 77 -57.82 -0.27 24.82
N ASP A 78 -57.26 -1.29 24.16
CA ASP A 78 -57.09 -2.63 24.74
C ASP A 78 -55.89 -2.67 25.70
N LEU A 79 -56.15 -2.38 26.99
CA LEU A 79 -55.12 -2.27 28.02
C LEU A 79 -54.35 -3.57 28.28
N SER A 80 -54.99 -4.73 28.10
CA SER A 80 -54.37 -6.05 28.32
C SER A 80 -53.40 -6.37 27.19
N LYS A 81 -53.80 -6.16 25.94
CA LYS A 81 -52.90 -6.29 24.79
C LYS A 81 -51.80 -5.25 24.81
N LEU A 82 -52.09 -4.02 25.25
CA LEU A 82 -51.11 -2.95 25.35
C LEU A 82 -49.97 -3.30 26.31
N LYS A 83 -50.27 -3.81 27.51
CA LYS A 83 -49.24 -4.23 28.49
C LYS A 83 -48.34 -5.32 27.93
N LYS A 84 -48.92 -6.32 27.25
CA LYS A 84 -48.17 -7.42 26.65
C LYS A 84 -47.26 -6.93 25.51
N LEU A 85 -47.80 -6.12 24.60
CA LEU A 85 -47.03 -5.55 23.49
C LEU A 85 -45.93 -4.59 23.98
N LEU A 86 -46.14 -3.88 25.09
CA LEU A 86 -45.15 -2.99 25.67
C LEU A 86 -43.96 -3.76 26.27
N GLU A 87 -44.20 -4.87 26.95
CA GLU A 87 -43.11 -5.73 27.46
C GLU A 87 -42.35 -6.42 26.33
N GLU A 88 -43.05 -6.92 25.30
CA GLU A 88 -42.43 -7.44 24.07
C GLU A 88 -41.58 -6.38 23.35
N GLY A 89 -42.07 -5.14 23.28
CA GLY A 89 -41.33 -4.00 22.73
C GLY A 89 -40.08 -3.65 23.54
N LYS A 90 -40.16 -3.68 24.87
CA LYS A 90 -39.02 -3.45 25.78
C LYS A 90 -37.93 -4.50 25.57
N GLN A 91 -38.29 -5.79 25.50
CA GLN A 91 -37.32 -6.88 25.26
C GLN A 91 -36.66 -6.74 23.88
N ALA A 92 -37.42 -6.38 22.85
CA ALA A 92 -36.86 -6.17 21.51
C ALA A 92 -35.89 -4.99 21.45
N THR A 93 -36.15 -3.89 22.19
CA THR A 93 -35.25 -2.74 22.28
C THR A 93 -34.00 -3.03 23.10
N LEU A 94 -34.10 -3.82 24.17
CA LEU A 94 -32.93 -4.28 24.91
C LEU A 94 -32.03 -5.19 24.07
N GLY A 95 -32.63 -6.11 23.29
CA GLY A 95 -31.89 -6.94 22.34
C GLY A 95 -31.12 -6.10 21.30
N LEU A 96 -31.77 -5.07 20.75
CA LEU A 96 -31.12 -4.13 19.83
C LEU A 96 -29.94 -3.39 20.48
N GLY A 97 -30.07 -2.99 21.74
CA GLY A 97 -28.99 -2.35 22.51
C GLY A 97 -27.78 -3.28 22.70
N CYS A 98 -28.02 -4.54 23.04
CA CYS A 98 -26.95 -5.54 23.15
C CYS A 98 -26.26 -5.82 21.81
N ASP A 99 -27.03 -5.90 20.71
CA ASP A 99 -26.47 -6.09 19.37
C ASP A 99 -25.60 -4.89 18.94
N PHE A 100 -26.00 -3.67 19.30
CA PHE A 100 -25.21 -2.46 19.06
C PHE A 100 -23.89 -2.47 19.83
N LEU A 101 -23.90 -2.87 21.10
CA LEU A 101 -22.67 -2.95 21.91
C LEU A 101 -21.69 -3.99 21.34
N LYS A 102 -22.18 -5.17 20.94
CA LYS A 102 -21.35 -6.19 20.27
C LYS A 102 -20.72 -5.64 18.99
N ALA A 103 -21.50 -4.95 18.15
CA ALA A 103 -20.98 -4.33 16.93
C ALA A 103 -19.90 -3.26 17.23
N GLN A 104 -20.06 -2.51 18.32
CA GLN A 104 -19.08 -1.52 18.76
C GLN A 104 -17.77 -2.17 19.25
N GLU A 105 -17.83 -3.29 19.96
CA GLU A 105 -16.64 -4.03 20.41
C GLU A 105 -15.80 -4.54 19.24
N HIS A 106 -16.44 -4.99 18.15
CA HIS A 106 -15.75 -5.42 16.93
C HIS A 106 -15.03 -4.29 16.19
N LEU A 107 -15.46 -3.04 16.38
CA LEU A 107 -14.81 -1.85 15.83
C LEU A 107 -13.63 -1.35 16.69
N ASN A 108 -13.40 -1.92 17.88
CA ASN A 108 -12.36 -1.48 18.79
C ASN A 108 -10.98 -2.05 18.40
N PHE A 109 -10.61 -1.81 17.15
CA PHE A 109 -9.39 -2.26 16.52
C PHE A 109 -8.42 -1.08 16.42
N ASP A 110 -7.14 -1.31 16.72
CA ASP A 110 -6.11 -0.28 16.54
C ASP A 110 -5.76 -0.14 15.05
N GLU A 111 -6.55 0.67 14.35
CA GLU A 111 -6.43 0.96 12.93
C GLU A 111 -5.03 1.47 12.55
N ALA A 112 -4.47 2.37 13.37
CA ALA A 112 -3.19 3.00 13.08
C ALA A 112 -2.03 2.00 13.16
N SER A 113 -2.03 1.13 14.18
CA SER A 113 -1.02 0.08 14.32
C SER A 113 -1.13 -0.99 13.23
N PHE A 114 -2.35 -1.35 12.82
CA PHE A 114 -2.54 -2.31 11.74
C PHE A 114 -2.09 -1.76 10.38
N LEU A 115 -2.40 -0.49 10.09
CA LEU A 115 -1.94 0.18 8.88
C LEU A 115 -0.42 0.33 8.86
N ALA A 116 0.20 0.63 10.01
CA ALA A 116 1.66 0.69 10.14
C ALA A 116 2.33 -0.69 9.94
N GLY A 117 1.59 -1.76 10.22
CA GLY A 117 2.03 -3.13 10.04
C GLY A 117 2.16 -3.58 8.58
N LYS A 118 2.73 -4.78 8.40
CA LYS A 118 2.85 -5.44 7.09
C LYS A 118 1.57 -6.15 6.65
N ALA A 119 0.66 -6.43 7.58
CA ALA A 119 -0.57 -7.20 7.32
C ALA A 119 -1.45 -6.51 6.27
N PHE A 120 -1.74 -5.21 6.45
CA PHE A 120 -2.53 -4.44 5.49
C PHE A 120 -1.89 -4.41 4.09
N ARG A 121 -0.56 -4.26 4.02
CA ARG A 121 0.17 -4.25 2.74
C ARG A 121 0.06 -5.59 2.02
N GLN A 122 0.27 -6.69 2.74
CA GLN A 122 0.16 -8.05 2.18
C GLN A 122 -1.26 -8.35 1.71
N GLU A 123 -2.26 -7.96 2.50
CA GLU A 123 -3.67 -8.08 2.14
C GLU A 123 -4.01 -7.28 0.88
N LEU A 124 -3.51 -6.04 0.78
CA LEU A 124 -3.69 -5.18 -0.39
C LEU A 124 -3.02 -5.77 -1.63
N LEU A 125 -1.79 -6.29 -1.50
CA LEU A 125 -1.07 -6.95 -2.60
C LEU A 125 -1.82 -8.19 -3.10
N THR A 126 -2.32 -9.03 -2.18
CA THR A 126 -3.08 -10.24 -2.50
C THR A 126 -4.38 -9.90 -3.23
N THR A 127 -5.13 -8.93 -2.71
CA THR A 127 -6.39 -8.46 -3.32
C THR A 127 -6.13 -7.83 -4.69
N ALA A 128 -5.04 -7.07 -4.83
CA ALA A 128 -4.65 -6.46 -6.10
C ALA A 128 -4.33 -7.52 -7.17
N GLN A 129 -3.57 -8.55 -6.81
CA GLN A 129 -3.27 -9.67 -7.71
C GLN A 129 -4.56 -10.38 -8.18
N GLN A 130 -5.49 -10.64 -7.27
CA GLN A 130 -6.79 -11.27 -7.61
C GLN A 130 -7.61 -10.41 -8.57
N MET A 131 -7.54 -9.09 -8.47
CA MET A 131 -8.28 -8.15 -9.34
C MET A 131 -7.52 -7.76 -10.62
N GLY A 132 -6.33 -8.32 -10.82
CA GLY A 132 -5.46 -8.09 -11.99
C GLY A 132 -4.76 -6.73 -11.98
N VAL A 133 -4.49 -6.16 -10.80
CA VAL A 133 -3.75 -4.91 -10.62
C VAL A 133 -2.36 -5.22 -10.10
N ASN A 134 -1.33 -4.89 -10.87
CA ASN A 134 0.05 -5.09 -10.44
C ASN A 134 0.45 -3.97 -9.47
N ILE A 135 0.81 -4.36 -8.25
CA ILE A 135 1.35 -3.46 -7.22
C ILE A 135 2.70 -4.01 -6.78
N TYR A 136 3.68 -3.12 -6.65
CA TYR A 136 5.05 -3.45 -6.26
C TYR A 136 5.48 -2.55 -5.10
N GLU A 137 6.17 -3.09 -4.10
CA GLU A 137 6.67 -2.31 -2.96
C GLU A 137 8.11 -1.85 -3.20
N HIS A 138 8.40 -0.57 -2.97
CA HIS A 138 9.76 -0.03 -3.00
C HIS A 138 9.86 1.22 -2.12
N ASP A 139 10.90 1.30 -1.27
CA ASP A 139 11.16 2.40 -0.35
C ASP A 139 9.96 2.84 0.52
N GLY A 140 9.08 1.89 0.90
CA GLY A 140 7.89 2.17 1.70
C GLY A 140 6.72 2.79 0.92
N TYR A 141 6.82 2.87 -0.40
CA TYR A 141 5.74 3.21 -1.31
C TYR A 141 5.25 1.96 -2.04
N LEU A 142 3.99 2.00 -2.45
CA LEU A 142 3.38 0.98 -3.29
C LEU A 142 3.21 1.56 -4.69
N PHE A 143 3.89 0.97 -5.66
CA PHE A 143 3.88 1.41 -7.05
C PHE A 143 2.88 0.58 -7.83
N SER A 144 1.95 1.25 -8.49
CA SER A 144 1.00 0.62 -9.38
C SER A 144 0.90 1.44 -10.66
N TYR A 145 1.83 1.19 -11.57
CA TYR A 145 2.06 2.02 -12.75
C TYR A 145 0.75 2.44 -13.45
N PRO A 146 0.56 3.74 -13.78
CA PRO A 146 1.48 4.86 -13.57
C PRO A 146 1.30 5.60 -12.22
N VAL A 147 0.61 5.00 -11.25
CA VAL A 147 0.19 5.65 -10.00
C VAL A 147 1.10 5.25 -8.84
N LEU A 148 1.37 6.19 -7.94
CA LEU A 148 2.10 5.96 -6.70
C LEU A 148 1.12 5.94 -5.52
N LEU A 149 1.30 5.01 -4.59
CA LEU A 149 0.53 4.93 -3.36
C LEU A 149 1.44 5.10 -2.14
N LYS A 150 0.97 5.88 -1.18
CA LYS A 150 1.61 6.09 0.12
C LYS A 150 0.60 5.87 1.23
N ILE A 151 0.91 4.99 2.17
CA ILE A 151 0.05 4.73 3.34
C ILE A 151 0.41 5.76 4.41
N LEU A 152 -0.57 6.57 4.82
CA LEU A 152 -0.46 7.56 5.89
C LEU A 152 -1.10 7.00 7.14
N HIS A 153 -0.34 6.20 7.89
CA HIS A 153 -0.83 5.46 9.07
C HIS A 153 -1.46 6.36 10.14
N LYS A 154 -0.90 7.57 10.35
CA LYS A 154 -1.37 8.52 11.39
C LYS A 154 -2.75 9.12 11.09
N GLU A 155 -3.09 9.23 9.81
CA GLU A 155 -4.34 9.85 9.37
C GLU A 155 -5.37 8.80 8.93
N CYS A 156 -5.04 7.51 9.02
CA CYS A 156 -5.83 6.40 8.47
C CYS A 156 -6.26 6.65 7.01
N VAL A 157 -5.31 7.09 6.18
CA VAL A 157 -5.56 7.47 4.77
C VAL A 157 -4.49 6.85 3.87
N VAL A 158 -4.88 6.46 2.66
CA VAL A 158 -3.94 6.14 1.58
C VAL A 158 -3.91 7.31 0.60
N SER A 159 -2.72 7.86 0.37
CA SER A 159 -2.51 8.85 -0.69
C SER A 159 -2.28 8.13 -2.00
N ILE A 160 -3.11 8.41 -2.99
CA ILE A 160 -2.97 7.99 -4.38
C ILE A 160 -2.43 9.20 -5.15
N ASP A 161 -1.13 9.22 -5.44
CA ASP A 161 -0.35 10.41 -5.77
C ASP A 161 -0.59 11.50 -4.70
N ARG A 162 -1.37 12.54 -5.03
CA ARG A 162 -1.76 13.66 -4.15
C ARG A 162 -3.19 13.58 -3.63
N MET A 163 -3.98 12.61 -4.10
CA MET A 163 -5.37 12.46 -3.68
C MET A 163 -5.44 11.60 -2.41
N ARG A 164 -6.06 12.13 -1.36
CA ARG A 164 -6.30 11.41 -0.12
C ARG A 164 -7.53 10.50 -0.27
N GLU A 165 -7.35 9.22 0.00
CA GLU A 165 -8.41 8.21 -0.01
C GLU A 165 -8.58 7.61 1.39
N SER A 166 -9.73 7.84 2.00
CA SER A 166 -10.10 7.30 3.32
C SER A 166 -10.85 5.96 3.22
N ARG A 167 -11.23 5.52 2.00
CA ARG A 167 -11.85 4.22 1.78
C ARG A 167 -10.77 3.13 1.79
N LEU A 168 -10.40 2.68 2.99
CA LEU A 168 -9.30 1.76 3.21
C LEU A 168 -9.62 0.28 2.95
N ARG A 169 -10.90 -0.07 2.74
CA ARG A 169 -11.29 -1.45 2.41
C ARG A 169 -10.51 -1.94 1.19
N PRO A 170 -9.67 -2.99 1.30
CA PRO A 170 -8.76 -3.41 0.23
C PRO A 170 -9.46 -3.62 -1.12
N SER A 171 -10.63 -4.28 -1.13
CA SER A 171 -11.40 -4.51 -2.36
C SER A 171 -11.86 -3.21 -3.05
N VAL A 172 -12.31 -2.22 -2.25
CA VAL A 172 -12.74 -0.90 -2.75
C VAL A 172 -11.53 -0.08 -3.22
N LEU A 173 -10.43 -0.13 -2.48
CA LEU A 173 -9.20 0.60 -2.80
C LEU A 173 -8.58 0.12 -4.11
N VAL A 174 -8.51 -1.20 -4.31
CA VAL A 174 -8.00 -1.79 -5.56
C VAL A 174 -8.92 -1.48 -6.74
N LYS A 175 -10.24 -1.53 -6.55
CA LYS A 175 -11.20 -1.10 -7.59
C LYS A 175 -10.96 0.35 -7.98
N ARG A 176 -10.79 1.23 -7.00
CA ARG A 176 -10.50 2.64 -7.25
C ARG A 176 -9.16 2.84 -7.96
N LEU A 177 -8.13 2.08 -7.58
CA LEU A 177 -6.84 2.11 -8.23
C LEU A 177 -6.93 1.73 -9.71
N LYS A 178 -7.72 0.69 -10.03
CA LYS A 178 -8.00 0.29 -11.42
C LYS A 178 -8.72 1.39 -12.21
N GLU A 179 -9.69 2.07 -11.61
CA GLU A 179 -10.36 3.23 -12.23
C GLU A 179 -9.39 4.38 -12.51
N VAL A 180 -8.43 4.63 -11.61
CA VAL A 180 -7.43 5.68 -11.79
C VAL A 180 -6.41 5.29 -12.88
N GLN A 181 -6.00 4.01 -12.94
CA GLN A 181 -5.12 3.50 -14.00
C GLN A 181 -5.73 3.61 -15.40
N ASN A 182 -7.04 3.38 -15.52
CA ASN A 182 -7.74 3.47 -16.80
C ASN A 182 -7.92 4.92 -17.29
N LYS A 183 -7.71 5.92 -16.43
CA LYS A 183 -7.81 7.33 -16.84
C LYS A 183 -6.59 7.73 -17.67
N PRO A 184 -6.77 8.59 -18.69
CA PRO A 184 -5.64 9.10 -19.45
C PRO A 184 -4.68 9.84 -18.53
N LEU A 185 -3.40 9.51 -18.66
CA LEU A 185 -2.33 10.10 -17.86
C LEU A 185 -2.30 11.62 -18.11
N ARG A 186 -2.52 12.42 -17.06
CA ARG A 186 -2.50 13.89 -17.12
C ARG A 186 -1.09 14.49 -17.08
N PHE A 187 -0.07 13.70 -17.39
CA PHE A 187 1.32 14.15 -17.41
C PHE A 187 1.56 15.01 -18.66
N LYS A 188 2.28 16.13 -18.50
CA LYS A 188 2.65 17.04 -19.59
C LYS A 188 4.17 17.00 -19.80
N PRO A 189 4.68 16.10 -20.67
CA PRO A 189 6.12 15.87 -20.81
C PRO A 189 6.90 17.13 -21.16
N GLN A 190 6.39 17.95 -22.08
CA GLN A 190 7.09 19.16 -22.51
C GLN A 190 7.22 20.18 -21.38
N THR A 191 6.16 20.43 -20.61
CA THR A 191 6.20 21.37 -19.48
C THR A 191 7.21 20.91 -18.42
N PHE A 192 7.25 19.60 -18.16
CA PHE A 192 8.21 19.03 -17.23
C PHE A 192 9.66 19.13 -17.75
N LEU A 193 9.89 18.88 -19.04
CA LEU A 193 11.20 19.05 -19.67
C LEU A 193 11.73 20.49 -19.59
N GLU A 194 10.87 21.49 -19.86
CA GLU A 194 11.28 22.91 -19.76
C GLU A 194 11.64 23.29 -18.31
N MET A 195 10.88 22.77 -17.34
CA MET A 195 11.17 22.96 -15.91
C MET A 195 12.54 22.36 -15.56
N LEU A 196 12.81 21.13 -16.00
CA LEU A 196 14.11 20.47 -15.80
C LEU A 196 15.25 21.24 -16.45
N TYR A 197 15.07 21.75 -17.68
CA TYR A 197 16.06 22.55 -18.37
C TYR A 197 16.35 23.86 -17.62
N THR A 198 15.30 24.52 -17.11
CA THR A 198 15.44 25.76 -16.33
C THR A 198 16.24 25.50 -15.05
N ALA A 199 15.87 24.48 -14.28
CA ALA A 199 16.61 24.08 -13.07
C ALA A 199 18.08 23.70 -13.39
N TYR A 200 18.29 22.91 -14.45
CA TYR A 200 19.62 22.55 -14.94
C TYR A 200 20.47 23.78 -15.28
N SER A 201 19.91 24.75 -16.00
CA SER A 201 20.62 25.96 -16.40
C SER A 201 21.08 26.79 -15.20
N ILE A 202 20.30 26.85 -14.12
CA ILE A 202 20.64 27.55 -12.88
C ILE A 202 21.83 26.84 -12.19
N VAL A 203 21.77 25.52 -12.03
CA VAL A 203 22.85 24.74 -11.39
C VAL A 203 24.15 24.84 -12.19
N VAL A 204 24.07 24.71 -13.51
CA VAL A 204 25.26 24.81 -14.37
C VAL A 204 25.83 26.23 -14.41
N ALA A 205 24.97 27.26 -14.46
CA ALA A 205 25.42 28.64 -14.42
C ALA A 205 26.17 28.97 -13.11
N GLY A 206 25.76 28.36 -11.99
CA GLY A 206 26.47 28.43 -10.71
C GLY A 206 27.86 27.79 -10.74
N ARG A 207 28.09 26.78 -11.58
CA ARG A 207 29.42 26.16 -11.80
C ARG A 207 30.27 26.88 -12.85
N GLY A 208 29.62 27.64 -13.73
CA GLY A 208 30.25 28.45 -14.76
C GLY A 208 29.36 28.62 -16.00
N LYS A 209 29.06 29.86 -16.38
CA LYS A 209 28.17 30.18 -17.52
C LYS A 209 28.56 29.53 -18.85
N HIS A 210 29.85 29.26 -19.05
CA HIS A 210 30.40 28.63 -20.26
C HIS A 210 30.11 27.13 -20.36
N LEU A 211 29.57 26.49 -19.31
CA LEU A 211 29.25 25.06 -19.27
C LEU A 211 27.80 24.75 -19.69
N VAL A 212 26.94 25.78 -19.75
CA VAL A 212 25.53 25.62 -20.14
C VAL A 212 25.45 25.12 -21.59
N GLY A 213 24.79 23.99 -21.80
CA GLY A 213 24.61 23.37 -23.12
C GLY A 213 25.80 22.55 -23.63
N LYS A 214 26.88 22.41 -22.84
CA LYS A 214 28.05 21.56 -23.18
C LYS A 214 27.90 20.10 -22.75
N GLY A 215 26.72 19.68 -22.30
CA GLY A 215 26.48 18.31 -21.86
C GLY A 215 27.05 17.97 -20.48
N THR A 216 27.31 18.96 -19.61
CA THR A 216 27.70 18.70 -18.22
C THR A 216 26.63 17.85 -17.53
N VAL A 217 27.03 16.73 -16.94
CA VAL A 217 26.12 15.83 -16.22
C VAL A 217 25.85 16.40 -14.84
N ILE A 218 24.57 16.62 -14.54
CA ILE A 218 24.10 17.08 -13.22
C ILE A 218 23.28 15.97 -12.57
N PRO A 219 23.56 15.60 -11.30
CA PRO A 219 22.75 14.66 -10.56
C PRO A 219 21.28 15.09 -10.50
N LEU A 220 20.36 14.17 -10.79
CA LEU A 220 18.93 14.45 -10.79
C LEU A 220 18.42 14.85 -9.40
N LEU A 221 19.05 14.32 -8.34
CA LEU A 221 18.71 14.67 -6.97
C LEU A 221 19.03 16.14 -6.63
N GLU A 222 20.08 16.70 -7.23
CA GLU A 222 20.42 18.13 -7.08
C GLU A 222 19.36 19.01 -7.74
N LEU A 223 18.85 18.60 -8.90
CA LEU A 223 17.72 19.27 -9.55
C LEU A 223 16.44 19.16 -8.72
N TYR A 224 16.14 17.99 -8.16
CA TYR A 224 15.01 17.81 -7.26
C TYR A 224 15.10 18.76 -6.06
N GLN A 225 16.25 18.85 -5.40
CA GLN A 225 16.46 19.75 -4.26
C GLN A 225 16.25 21.23 -4.64
N LEU A 226 16.67 21.64 -5.84
CA LEU A 226 16.42 22.99 -6.35
C LEU A 226 14.93 23.23 -6.67
N LEU A 227 14.20 22.22 -7.15
CA LEU A 227 12.77 22.32 -7.42
C LEU A 227 11.92 22.28 -6.14
N THR A 228 12.46 21.72 -5.06
CA THR A 228 11.81 21.60 -3.75
C THR A 228 12.62 22.31 -2.66
N LEU A 229 13.06 23.56 -2.92
CA LEU A 229 13.86 24.34 -1.96
C LEU A 229 13.14 24.52 -0.62
N LEU A 230 11.80 24.63 -0.67
CA LEU A 230 10.99 24.86 0.51
C LEU A 230 10.57 23.50 1.10
N PRO A 231 10.70 23.29 2.42
CA PRO A 231 10.52 21.98 3.04
C PRO A 231 9.11 21.40 2.86
N TRP A 232 8.08 22.25 2.77
CA TRP A 232 6.71 21.77 2.49
C TRP A 232 6.53 21.26 1.06
N GLN A 233 7.26 21.83 0.08
CA GLN A 233 7.22 21.37 -1.30
C GLN A 233 7.79 19.96 -1.44
N ALA A 234 8.81 19.62 -0.65
CA ALA A 234 9.38 18.27 -0.61
C ALA A 234 8.41 17.23 -0.01
N ASN A 235 7.43 17.66 0.79
CA ASN A 235 6.35 16.80 1.29
C ASN A 235 5.23 16.61 0.26
N GLU A 236 4.95 17.62 -0.57
CA GLU A 236 3.91 17.58 -1.62
C GLU A 236 4.39 16.97 -2.95
N TYR A 237 5.70 17.02 -3.18
CA TYR A 237 6.33 16.44 -4.35
C TYR A 237 7.57 15.67 -3.90
N THR A 238 7.37 14.38 -3.71
CA THR A 238 8.35 13.46 -3.15
C THR A 238 9.38 13.02 -4.19
N ARG A 239 10.51 12.49 -3.71
CA ARG A 239 11.55 11.90 -4.57
C ARG A 239 11.01 10.80 -5.50
N GLN A 240 10.06 9.99 -5.01
CA GLN A 240 9.48 8.90 -5.79
C GLN A 240 8.54 9.41 -6.90
N GLU A 241 7.78 10.47 -6.63
CA GLU A 241 6.98 11.15 -7.68
C GLU A 241 7.88 11.79 -8.74
N PHE A 242 8.98 12.45 -8.32
CA PHE A 242 9.96 13.00 -9.25
C PHE A 242 10.62 11.92 -10.11
N GLY A 243 11.02 10.79 -9.50
CA GLY A 243 11.54 9.64 -10.24
C GLY A 243 10.53 9.12 -11.26
N ARG A 244 9.26 8.94 -10.86
CA ARG A 244 8.19 8.53 -11.78
C ARG A 244 8.05 9.49 -12.96
N ASP A 245 8.04 10.79 -12.72
CA ASP A 245 7.87 11.79 -13.77
C ASP A 245 9.07 11.81 -14.73
N VAL A 246 10.30 11.58 -14.22
CA VAL A 246 11.49 11.32 -15.04
C VAL A 246 11.33 10.06 -15.90
N TYR A 247 10.83 8.97 -15.33
CA TYR A 247 10.57 7.74 -16.08
C TYR A 247 9.53 7.94 -17.19
N LEU A 248 8.46 8.68 -16.90
CA LEU A 248 7.42 9.01 -17.88
C LEU A 248 7.98 9.88 -19.01
N LEU A 249 8.82 10.87 -18.69
CA LEU A 249 9.48 11.72 -19.68
C LEU A 249 10.40 10.92 -20.61
N ASP A 250 11.25 10.05 -20.04
CA ASP A 250 12.16 9.20 -20.80
C ASP A 250 11.41 8.23 -21.72
N LYS A 251 10.31 7.63 -21.23
CA LYS A 251 9.46 6.74 -22.03
C LYS A 251 8.68 7.47 -23.14
N CYS A 252 8.22 8.69 -22.89
CA CYS A 252 7.51 9.50 -23.89
C CYS A 252 8.41 9.91 -25.06
N GLY A 253 9.75 9.86 -24.91
CA GLY A 253 10.70 10.25 -25.96
C GLY A 253 10.74 11.75 -26.25
N ALA A 254 10.00 12.57 -25.49
CA ALA A 254 10.02 14.03 -25.56
C ALA A 254 11.33 14.54 -24.91
N VAL A 255 12.41 14.50 -25.68
CA VAL A 255 13.75 14.82 -25.16
C VAL A 255 14.28 16.18 -25.62
N VAL A 256 13.55 16.93 -26.46
CA VAL A 256 14.01 18.23 -26.99
C VAL A 256 13.21 19.37 -26.38
N SER A 257 13.90 20.31 -25.72
CA SER A 257 13.29 21.53 -25.20
C SER A 257 12.97 22.51 -26.33
N LYS A 258 12.10 23.50 -26.05
CA LYS A 258 11.77 24.61 -26.97
C LYS A 258 13.01 25.37 -27.43
N ASN A 259 14.04 25.41 -26.60
CA ASN A 259 15.31 26.08 -26.89
C ASN A 259 16.26 25.20 -27.72
N GLY A 260 15.78 24.08 -28.28
CA GLY A 260 16.57 23.17 -29.10
C GLY A 260 17.63 22.40 -28.31
N HIS A 261 17.44 22.16 -27.01
CA HIS A 261 18.37 21.37 -26.22
C HIS A 261 17.83 19.96 -25.99
N ARG A 262 18.62 18.96 -26.33
CA ARG A 262 18.31 17.54 -26.11
C ARG A 262 18.73 17.11 -24.70
N ALA A 263 17.80 16.57 -23.93
CA ALA A 263 18.04 15.89 -22.67
C ALA A 263 18.57 14.48 -22.91
N ASN A 264 19.65 14.13 -22.22
CA ASN A 264 20.18 12.77 -22.14
C ASN A 264 20.18 12.33 -20.66
N PHE A 265 19.52 11.21 -20.39
CA PHE A 265 19.47 10.59 -19.06
C PHE A 265 20.62 9.59 -18.91
N HIS A 266 21.33 9.68 -17.80
CA HIS A 266 22.47 8.84 -17.49
C HIS A 266 22.12 7.91 -16.32
N ALA A 267 22.31 6.62 -16.52
CA ALA A 267 22.33 5.64 -15.43
C ALA A 267 23.71 5.65 -14.78
N SER A 268 23.80 5.51 -13.46
CA SER A 268 25.11 5.40 -12.79
C SER A 268 25.78 4.09 -13.22
N THR A 269 26.93 4.18 -13.89
CA THR A 269 27.84 3.04 -14.05
C THR A 269 28.60 2.83 -12.73
N GLY A 270 27.92 2.38 -11.69
CA GLY A 270 28.50 2.24 -10.36
C GLY A 270 27.47 2.37 -9.26
N VAL A 271 26.83 1.25 -8.91
CA VAL A 271 25.91 1.13 -7.78
C VAL A 271 26.73 1.14 -6.49
N ARG A 272 26.96 2.31 -5.89
CA ARG A 272 27.53 2.38 -4.53
C ARG A 272 26.79 3.28 -3.56
N ASP A 273 25.95 4.21 -4.02
CA ASP A 273 25.17 5.10 -3.16
C ASP A 273 23.71 5.19 -3.61
N ALA A 274 22.82 4.43 -2.96
CA ALA A 274 21.37 4.53 -3.17
C ALA A 274 20.85 5.97 -2.92
N ASN A 275 21.52 6.71 -2.03
CA ASN A 275 21.19 8.11 -1.73
C ASN A 275 21.47 9.09 -2.86
N LYS A 276 22.20 8.71 -3.92
CA LYS A 276 22.55 9.59 -5.05
C LYS A 276 21.81 9.24 -6.34
N THR A 277 20.97 8.22 -6.32
CA THR A 277 20.24 7.72 -7.48
C THR A 277 18.74 7.76 -7.25
N LEU A 278 17.97 7.88 -8.32
CA LEU A 278 16.52 7.75 -8.32
C LEU A 278 16.15 6.40 -8.91
N THR A 279 15.53 5.53 -8.10
CA THR A 279 15.05 4.22 -8.54
C THR A 279 13.53 4.27 -8.67
N VAL A 280 13.01 3.71 -9.76
CA VAL A 280 11.57 3.70 -10.06
C VAL A 280 11.19 2.33 -10.59
N ILE A 281 10.01 1.85 -10.19
CA ILE A 281 9.46 0.61 -10.72
C ILE A 281 8.74 0.88 -12.04
N ALA A 282 9.23 0.30 -13.12
CA ALA A 282 8.65 0.39 -14.46
C ALA A 282 7.37 -0.44 -14.59
N GLN A 283 6.64 -0.25 -15.70
CA GLN A 283 5.36 -0.94 -16.00
C GLN A 283 5.39 -2.48 -15.85
N GLY A 284 6.56 -3.12 -16.01
CA GLY A 284 6.73 -4.57 -15.86
C GLY A 284 7.31 -5.02 -14.51
N GLY A 285 7.31 -4.16 -13.49
CA GLY A 285 7.92 -4.47 -12.18
C GLY A 285 9.45 -4.41 -12.16
N ARG A 286 10.09 -4.06 -13.28
CA ARG A 286 11.55 -3.90 -13.36
C ARG A 286 11.96 -2.56 -12.78
N GLU A 287 12.98 -2.57 -11.94
CA GLU A 287 13.58 -1.35 -11.44
C GLU A 287 14.37 -0.64 -12.54
N LYS A 288 14.22 0.68 -12.63
CA LYS A 288 15.01 1.55 -13.48
C LYS A 288 15.64 2.65 -12.65
N THR A 289 16.96 2.76 -12.74
CA THR A 289 17.76 3.69 -11.94
C THR A 289 18.29 4.82 -12.80
N TYR A 290 18.10 6.05 -12.33
CA TYR A 290 18.61 7.27 -12.93
C TYR A 290 19.59 7.94 -11.98
N TYR A 291 20.69 8.45 -12.52
CA TYR A 291 21.68 9.20 -11.75
C TYR A 291 21.66 10.68 -12.09
N GLY A 292 21.82 11.00 -13.37
CA GLY A 292 22.03 12.36 -13.82
C GLY A 292 21.35 12.65 -15.14
N ILE A 293 21.29 13.94 -15.45
CA ILE A 293 20.79 14.46 -16.71
C ILE A 293 21.80 15.47 -17.27
N SER A 294 21.93 15.47 -18.58
CA SER A 294 22.71 16.48 -19.31
C SER A 294 21.87 17.05 -20.44
N PHE A 295 22.02 18.33 -20.73
CA PHE A 295 21.44 18.94 -21.92
C PHE A 295 22.54 19.31 -22.91
N VAL A 296 22.35 18.90 -24.16
CA VAL A 296 23.24 19.20 -25.29
C VAL A 296 22.43 19.98 -26.33
N LYS A 297 23.03 21.01 -26.93
CA LYS A 297 22.37 21.71 -28.04
C LYS A 297 22.17 20.72 -29.20
N ALA A 298 20.93 20.53 -29.63
CA ALA A 298 20.55 19.63 -30.71
C ALA A 298 21.01 20.16 -32.07
#